data_AF-A0A835I4K6-F1
#
_entry.id   AF-A0A835I4K6-F1
#
_cell.length_a   1.000
_cell.length_b   1.000
_cell.length_c   1.000
_cell.angle_alpha   90.00
_cell.angle_beta   90.00
_cell.angle_gamma   90.00
#
_symmetry.space_group_name_H-M   'P 1'
#
loop_
_entity.id
_entity.type
_entity.pdbx_description
1 polymer ?
#
loop_
_entity_poly.entity_id
_entity_poly.type
_entity_poly.pdbx_seq_one_letter_code
_entity_poly.pdbx_strand_id
1 'polypeptide(L)'
;MNLLHSTPQFHRPRSPTPFRNSPRLFIFTVRSSLLPTPLQNSKYKKELQAAVNIVQKACRLCVDVKKSLFSSQGRILEKKDQTPVTVADFGVQALISFELGKLFPSIPLVAEEDSAFLRTSSLADIVVSVVNDQMEDGDGLLMKEDVLKAIDRGGKDAFSFGANPATYWVSLM
;
A
#
# COMPACT_ATOMS: atom_id res chain seq x y z
N MET A 1 -25.69 45.71 -60.71
CA MET A 1 -26.32 45.53 -59.39
C MET A 1 -25.99 44.12 -58.89
N ASN A 2 -25.04 44.03 -57.94
CA ASN A 2 -25.06 43.26 -56.67
C ASN A 2 -26.06 42.09 -56.56
N LEU A 3 -25.79 40.88 -56.04
CA LEU A 3 -24.98 40.42 -54.90
C LEU A 3 -24.58 38.93 -55.11
N LEU A 4 -23.31 38.55 -54.97
CA LEU A 4 -22.62 38.02 -53.76
C LEU A 4 -23.18 36.71 -53.19
N HIS A 5 -22.40 35.64 -53.41
CA HIS A 5 -22.44 34.34 -52.73
C HIS A 5 -22.32 34.49 -51.20
N SER A 6 -23.07 33.68 -50.45
CA SER A 6 -22.84 33.44 -49.02
C SER A 6 -22.89 31.94 -48.73
N THR A 7 -21.75 31.39 -48.38
CA THR A 7 -21.53 30.04 -47.87
C THR A 7 -22.02 29.91 -46.42
N PRO A 8 -22.67 28.80 -46.03
CA PRO A 8 -23.07 28.58 -44.64
C PRO A 8 -21.85 28.22 -43.77
N GLN A 9 -21.63 29.00 -42.70
CA GLN A 9 -20.67 28.69 -41.66
C GLN A 9 -21.20 27.56 -40.76
N PHE A 10 -20.53 26.42 -40.77
CA PHE A 10 -20.74 25.35 -39.78
C PHE A 10 -20.07 25.74 -38.46
N HIS A 11 -20.86 25.92 -37.40
CA HIS A 11 -20.34 26.00 -36.04
C HIS A 11 -19.84 24.62 -35.60
N ARG A 12 -18.53 24.51 -35.31
CA ARG A 12 -17.95 23.34 -34.62
C ARG A 12 -18.43 23.29 -33.17
N PRO A 13 -18.80 22.12 -32.63
CA PRO A 13 -19.04 21.96 -31.20
C PRO A 13 -17.71 22.12 -30.43
N ARG A 14 -17.78 22.81 -29.29
CA ARG A 14 -16.67 22.95 -28.33
C ARG A 14 -16.27 21.55 -27.84
N SER A 15 -14.99 21.24 -27.95
CA SER A 15 -14.38 20.06 -27.33
C SER A 15 -14.55 20.11 -25.81
N PRO A 16 -14.89 18.98 -25.15
CA PRO A 16 -14.86 18.92 -23.70
C PRO A 16 -13.39 18.99 -23.25
N THR A 17 -13.07 20.00 -22.44
CA THR A 17 -11.81 20.07 -21.71
C THR A 17 -11.66 18.82 -20.84
N PRO A 18 -10.50 18.14 -20.81
CA PRO A 18 -10.31 17.03 -19.89
C PRO A 18 -10.36 17.60 -18.46
N PHE A 19 -11.28 17.07 -17.65
CA PHE A 19 -11.25 17.25 -16.21
C PHE A 19 -9.92 16.69 -15.70
N ARG A 20 -8.99 17.59 -15.42
CA ARG A 20 -7.75 17.28 -14.72
C ARG A 20 -8.11 16.98 -13.26
N ASN A 21 -8.43 15.72 -12.98
CA ASN A 21 -8.46 15.20 -11.62
C ASN A 21 -7.03 15.23 -11.10
N SER A 22 -6.61 16.34 -10.50
CA SER A 22 -5.43 16.35 -9.64
C SER A 22 -5.71 15.37 -8.50
N PRO A 23 -4.88 14.34 -8.30
CA PRO A 23 -4.98 13.55 -7.09
C PRO A 23 -4.69 14.51 -5.93
N ARG A 24 -5.67 14.68 -5.04
CA ARG A 24 -5.43 15.34 -3.77
C ARG A 24 -4.49 14.41 -3.00
N LEU A 25 -3.19 14.67 -3.09
CA LEU A 25 -2.20 14.14 -2.16
C LEU A 25 -2.64 14.58 -0.77
N PHE A 26 -3.32 13.70 -0.04
CA PHE A 26 -3.48 13.85 1.40
C PHE A 26 -2.10 13.59 2.00
N ILE A 27 -1.26 14.62 1.97
CA ILE A 27 -0.02 14.65 2.72
C ILE A 27 -0.43 14.75 4.18
N PHE A 28 -0.64 13.61 4.83
CA PHE A 28 -0.53 13.52 6.27
C PHE A 28 0.95 13.70 6.61
N THR A 29 1.41 14.96 6.60
CA THR A 29 2.64 15.30 7.30
C THR A 29 2.33 15.05 8.77
N VAL A 30 2.66 13.86 9.26
CA VAL A 30 2.80 13.64 10.70
C VAL A 30 3.85 14.65 11.12
N ARG A 31 3.37 15.75 11.72
CA ARG A 31 4.27 16.75 12.28
C ARG A 31 5.11 16.01 13.30
N SER A 32 6.40 15.90 13.03
CA SER A 32 7.41 15.37 13.95
C SER A 32 7.28 15.97 15.38
N SER A 33 6.64 17.14 15.50
CA SER A 33 6.29 17.83 16.75
C SER A 33 5.20 17.18 17.62
N LEU A 34 4.55 16.09 17.22
CA LEU A 34 3.57 15.37 18.06
C LEU A 34 4.18 14.20 18.84
N LEU A 35 5.45 13.88 18.60
CA LEU A 35 6.17 12.93 19.44
C LEU A 35 6.57 13.63 20.75
N PRO A 36 6.33 13.04 21.93
CA PRO A 36 6.89 13.53 23.19
C PRO A 36 8.42 13.68 23.06
N THR A 37 8.95 14.86 23.38
CA THR A 37 10.36 15.32 23.33
C THR A 37 11.43 14.32 23.82
N PRO A 38 12.75 14.52 23.57
CA PRO A 38 13.48 14.96 22.39
C PRO A 38 14.21 13.75 21.75
N LEU A 39 13.79 13.35 20.56
CA LEU A 39 14.32 12.20 19.81
C LEU A 39 15.71 12.46 19.17
N GLN A 40 16.57 13.26 19.80
CA GLN A 40 17.89 13.55 19.24
C GLN A 40 18.94 12.48 19.61
N ASN A 41 18.78 11.76 20.73
CA ASN A 41 19.77 10.78 21.25
C ASN A 41 19.20 9.40 21.65
N SER A 42 17.99 9.02 21.24
CA SER A 42 17.41 7.72 21.60
C SER A 42 18.00 6.57 20.76
N LYS A 43 18.34 5.44 21.41
CA LYS A 43 18.92 4.23 20.81
C LYS A 43 18.19 3.72 19.54
N TYR A 44 16.87 3.94 19.45
CA TYR A 44 15.99 3.41 18.37
C TYR A 44 15.43 4.48 17.43
N LYS A 45 16.15 5.60 17.24
CA LYS A 45 15.65 6.72 16.42
C LYS A 45 15.37 6.32 14.97
N LYS A 46 16.21 5.47 14.38
CA LYS A 46 16.08 5.03 12.98
C LYS A 46 14.88 4.10 12.80
N GLU A 47 14.74 3.16 13.73
CA GLU A 47 13.66 2.20 13.84
C GLU A 47 12.33 2.91 14.00
N LEU A 48 12.24 3.90 14.90
CA LEU A 48 11.02 4.69 15.08
C LEU A 48 10.66 5.48 13.82
N GLN A 49 11.63 6.15 13.19
CA GLN A 49 11.37 6.91 11.96
C GLN A 49 10.87 5.99 10.84
N ALA A 50 11.48 4.81 10.68
CA ALA A 50 11.03 3.82 9.71
C ALA A 50 9.63 3.30 10.03
N ALA A 51 9.37 2.92 11.29
CA ALA A 51 8.05 2.44 11.71
C ALA A 51 6.94 3.46 11.44
N VAL A 52 7.16 4.74 11.75
CA VAL A 52 6.19 5.81 11.43
C VAL A 52 5.93 5.89 9.93
N ASN A 53 6.98 5.93 9.11
CA ASN A 53 6.84 6.06 7.66
C ASN A 53 6.10 4.85 7.05
N ILE A 54 6.45 3.64 7.50
CA ILE A 54 5.85 2.39 7.02
C ILE A 54 4.38 2.29 7.45
N VAL A 55 4.05 2.59 8.70
CA VAL A 55 2.66 2.59 9.19
C VAL A 55 1.82 3.63 8.44
N GLN A 56 2.38 4.78 8.09
CA GLN A 56 1.67 5.74 7.25
C GLN A 56 1.34 5.18 5.86
N LYS A 57 2.25 4.41 5.23
CA LYS A 57 1.96 3.72 3.96
C LYS A 57 0.89 2.64 4.13
N ALA A 58 1.00 1.83 5.19
CA ALA A 58 -0.01 0.81 5.53
C ALA A 58 -1.42 1.40 5.71
N CYS A 59 -1.54 2.53 6.44
CA CYS A 59 -2.82 3.22 6.60
C CYS A 59 -3.40 3.70 5.26
N ARG A 60 -2.56 4.18 4.33
CA ARG A 60 -2.99 4.56 2.98
C ARG A 60 -3.48 3.35 2.20
N LEU A 61 -2.75 2.23 2.26
CA LEU A 61 -3.17 0.95 1.66
C LEU A 61 -4.58 0.58 2.11
N CYS A 62 -4.85 0.55 3.43
CA CYS A 62 -6.17 0.22 3.97
C CYS A 62 -7.27 1.15 3.44
N VAL A 63 -7.00 2.45 3.40
CA VAL A 63 -7.93 3.46 2.90
C VAL A 63 -8.20 3.25 1.40
N ASP A 64 -7.19 2.93 0.61
CA ASP A 64 -7.32 2.77 -0.83
C ASP A 64 -8.00 1.45 -1.21
N VAL A 65 -7.67 0.35 -0.52
CA VAL A 65 -8.42 -0.91 -0.59
C VAL A 65 -9.89 -0.65 -0.30
N LYS A 66 -10.20 0.05 0.80
CA LYS A 66 -11.58 0.41 1.17
C LYS A 66 -12.28 1.24 0.08
N LYS A 67 -11.63 2.25 -0.49
CA LYS A 67 -12.21 3.09 -1.56
C LYS A 67 -12.48 2.31 -2.85
N SER A 68 -11.62 1.37 -3.20
CA SER A 68 -11.77 0.52 -4.39
C SER A 68 -13.09 -0.25 -4.38
N LEU A 69 -13.51 -0.70 -3.19
CA LEU A 69 -14.81 -1.37 -2.97
C LEU A 69 -16.01 -0.48 -3.31
N PHE A 70 -15.92 0.80 -2.94
CA PHE A 70 -17.04 1.73 -3.09
C PHE A 70 -17.07 2.39 -4.47
N SER A 71 -15.96 2.36 -5.21
CA SER A 71 -15.85 2.98 -6.54
C SER A 71 -16.24 2.03 -7.67
N SER A 72 -16.19 0.72 -7.44
CA SER A 72 -16.60 -0.30 -8.40
C SER A 72 -18.02 -0.77 -8.08
N GLN A 73 -18.97 -0.61 -9.01
CA GLN A 73 -20.31 -1.22 -8.91
C GLN A 73 -20.20 -2.74 -8.70
N GLY A 74 -20.17 -3.21 -7.45
CA GLY A 74 -20.51 -4.55 -6.93
C GLY A 74 -19.81 -5.80 -7.48
N ARG A 75 -19.27 -5.82 -8.70
CA ARG A 75 -19.12 -7.08 -9.46
C ARG A 75 -17.79 -7.81 -9.31
N ILE A 76 -16.74 -7.19 -8.75
CA ILE A 76 -15.41 -7.82 -8.66
C ILE A 76 -15.16 -8.44 -7.27
N LEU A 77 -15.95 -8.06 -6.26
CA LEU A 77 -15.81 -8.49 -4.86
C LEU A 77 -17.05 -9.20 -4.30
N GLU A 78 -18.03 -9.50 -5.16
CA GLU A 78 -19.20 -10.33 -4.85
C GLU A 78 -18.93 -11.80 -5.15
N LYS A 79 -17.87 -12.38 -4.56
CA LYS A 79 -17.79 -13.83 -4.41
C LYS A 79 -17.44 -14.13 -2.96
N LYS A 80 -18.53 -14.36 -2.21
CA LYS A 80 -18.65 -15.06 -0.94
C LYS A 80 -17.37 -15.11 -0.08
N ASP A 81 -17.42 -14.33 0.99
CA ASP A 81 -16.72 -14.58 2.25
C ASP A 81 -15.23 -14.21 2.33
N GLN A 82 -14.64 -13.58 1.30
CA GLN A 82 -13.21 -13.18 1.29
C GLN A 82 -13.01 -11.71 0.95
N THR A 83 -13.25 -10.92 2.00
CA THR A 83 -13.57 -9.50 1.96
C THR A 83 -12.36 -8.57 1.69
N PRO A 84 -12.62 -7.28 1.41
CA PRO A 84 -11.66 -6.18 1.60
C PRO A 84 -10.72 -6.25 2.80
N VAL A 85 -11.19 -6.81 3.92
CA VAL A 85 -10.40 -6.93 5.14
C VAL A 85 -9.22 -7.86 4.85
N THR A 86 -9.47 -9.05 4.31
CA THR A 86 -8.44 -10.02 3.92
C THR A 86 -7.41 -9.46 2.95
N VAL A 87 -7.83 -8.66 1.95
CA VAL A 87 -6.87 -8.02 1.01
C VAL A 87 -6.01 -6.98 1.72
N ALA A 88 -6.59 -6.20 2.64
CA ALA A 88 -5.84 -5.24 3.44
C ALA A 88 -4.88 -5.96 4.40
N ASP A 89 -5.31 -7.03 5.05
CA ASP A 89 -4.51 -7.80 6.01
C ASP A 89 -3.26 -8.40 5.34
N PHE A 90 -3.41 -9.08 4.20
CA PHE A 90 -2.23 -9.54 3.46
C PHE A 90 -1.39 -8.38 2.91
N GLY A 91 -2.05 -7.33 2.43
CA GLY A 91 -1.41 -6.16 1.82
C GLY A 91 -0.52 -5.40 2.80
N VAL A 92 -1.01 -5.02 3.97
CA VAL A 92 -0.16 -4.28 4.92
C VAL A 92 0.89 -5.17 5.58
N GLN A 93 0.65 -6.48 5.78
CA GLN A 93 1.70 -7.36 6.30
C GLN A 93 2.84 -7.48 5.28
N ALA A 94 2.52 -7.68 4.00
CA ALA A 94 3.51 -7.72 2.93
C ALA A 94 4.32 -6.41 2.86
N LEU A 95 3.63 -5.27 2.89
CA LEU A 95 4.25 -3.95 2.80
C LEU A 95 5.17 -3.67 4.00
N ILE A 96 4.69 -3.90 5.23
CA ILE A 96 5.48 -3.74 6.46
C ILE A 96 6.70 -4.65 6.42
N SER A 97 6.49 -5.92 6.11
CA SER A 97 7.57 -6.90 6.11
C SER A 97 8.62 -6.62 5.04
N PHE A 98 8.21 -6.21 3.84
CA PHE A 98 9.12 -5.86 2.77
C PHE A 98 10.00 -4.65 3.15
N GLU A 99 9.39 -3.55 3.60
CA GLU A 99 10.10 -2.32 3.95
C GLU A 99 11.03 -2.51 5.16
N LEU A 100 10.55 -3.22 6.20
CA LEU A 100 11.40 -3.57 7.33
C LEU A 100 12.52 -4.53 6.95
N GLY A 101 12.31 -5.42 5.98
CA GLY A 101 13.33 -6.35 5.49
C GLY A 101 14.43 -5.64 4.73
N LYS A 102 14.07 -4.60 3.96
CA LYS A 102 15.01 -3.72 3.27
C LYS A 102 15.85 -2.89 4.24
N LEU A 103 15.23 -2.32 5.27
CA LEU A 103 15.89 -1.40 6.20
C LEU A 103 16.61 -2.10 7.36
N PHE A 104 16.06 -3.20 7.87
CA PHE A 104 16.52 -3.91 9.06
C PHE A 104 16.49 -5.44 8.85
N PRO A 105 17.29 -5.99 7.92
CA PRO A 105 17.24 -7.41 7.56
C PRO A 105 17.58 -8.34 8.73
N SER A 106 18.38 -7.88 9.70
CA SER A 106 18.79 -8.66 10.87
C SER A 106 17.76 -8.70 12.00
N ILE A 107 16.70 -7.89 11.94
CA ILE A 107 15.64 -7.87 12.97
C ILE A 107 14.48 -8.72 12.47
N PRO A 108 14.16 -9.85 13.13
CA PRO A 108 13.03 -10.70 12.75
C PRO A 108 11.70 -9.96 12.95
N LEU A 109 10.69 -10.35 12.18
CA LEU A 109 9.32 -9.85 12.27
C LEU A 109 8.41 -11.00 12.72
N VAL A 110 7.65 -10.80 13.79
CA VAL A 110 6.54 -11.68 14.15
C VAL A 110 5.26 -11.08 13.58
N ALA A 111 4.55 -11.83 12.75
CA ALA A 111 3.28 -11.41 12.17
C ALA A 111 2.29 -12.59 12.09
N GLU A 112 1.01 -12.27 11.90
CA GLU A 112 -0.09 -13.23 12.00
C GLU A 112 -0.26 -14.07 10.72
N GLU A 113 -0.15 -13.44 9.55
CA GLU A 113 -0.51 -14.08 8.29
C GLU A 113 0.62 -14.96 7.73
N ASP A 114 0.25 -15.98 6.96
CA ASP A 114 1.15 -16.75 6.09
C ASP A 114 0.65 -16.76 4.64
N SER A 115 1.52 -17.07 3.68
CA SER A 115 1.16 -16.99 2.27
C SER A 115 0.41 -18.22 1.74
N ALA A 116 0.17 -19.26 2.56
CA ALA A 116 -0.35 -20.54 2.08
C ALA A 116 -1.71 -20.38 1.39
N PHE A 117 -2.57 -19.55 1.96
CA PHE A 117 -3.87 -19.22 1.37
C PHE A 117 -3.73 -18.48 0.02
N LEU A 118 -2.86 -17.47 -0.06
CA LEU A 118 -2.65 -16.69 -1.28
C LEU A 118 -2.04 -17.49 -2.42
N ARG A 119 -1.25 -18.53 -2.14
CA ARG A 119 -0.65 -19.37 -3.19
C ARG A 119 -1.69 -20.05 -4.07
N THR A 120 -2.85 -20.37 -3.50
CA THR A 120 -3.99 -21.00 -4.22
C THR A 120 -5.13 -20.04 -4.53
N SER A 121 -5.08 -18.80 -4.04
CA SER A 121 -6.16 -17.82 -4.17
C SER A 121 -5.96 -16.89 -5.37
N SER A 122 -7.06 -16.50 -6.01
CA SER A 122 -7.07 -15.42 -7.01
C SER A 122 -6.83 -14.04 -6.40
N LEU A 123 -6.83 -13.92 -5.07
CA LEU A 123 -6.56 -12.66 -4.37
C LEU A 123 -5.09 -12.24 -4.47
N ALA A 124 -4.17 -13.16 -4.75
CA ALA A 124 -2.74 -12.84 -4.78
C ALA A 124 -2.40 -11.68 -5.73
N ASP A 125 -3.00 -11.64 -6.92
CA ASP A 125 -2.73 -10.58 -7.89
C ASP A 125 -3.28 -9.22 -7.43
N ILE A 126 -4.39 -9.24 -6.70
CA ILE A 126 -4.96 -8.03 -6.07
C ILE A 126 -4.04 -7.53 -4.96
N VAL A 127 -3.56 -8.44 -4.08
CA VAL A 127 -2.61 -8.11 -3.02
C VAL A 127 -1.33 -7.51 -3.60
N VAL A 128 -0.78 -8.11 -4.66
CA VAL A 128 0.41 -7.58 -5.36
C VAL A 128 0.16 -6.17 -5.89
N SER A 129 -1.00 -5.94 -6.52
CA SER A 129 -1.35 -4.62 -7.04
C SER A 129 -1.41 -3.57 -5.93
N VAL A 130 -2.14 -3.84 -4.84
CA VAL A 130 -2.34 -2.84 -3.77
C VAL A 130 -1.07 -2.55 -2.98
N VAL A 131 -0.14 -3.51 -2.89
CA VAL A 131 1.19 -3.30 -2.31
C VAL A 131 2.03 -2.42 -3.22
N ASN A 132 2.07 -2.72 -4.52
CA ASN A 132 2.83 -1.95 -5.51
C ASN A 132 2.36 -0.50 -5.62
N ASP A 133 1.07 -0.23 -5.44
CA ASP A 133 0.52 1.13 -5.41
C ASP A 133 1.07 2.02 -4.27
N GLN A 134 1.71 1.43 -3.25
CA GLN A 134 2.32 2.15 -2.12
C GLN A 134 3.86 2.24 -2.21
N MET A 135 4.45 1.67 -3.26
CA MET A 135 5.90 1.69 -3.49
C MET A 135 6.30 3.04 -4.09
N GLU A 136 7.52 3.51 -3.76
CA GLU A 136 8.04 4.75 -4.34
C GLU A 136 8.61 4.50 -5.74
N ASP A 137 8.64 5.54 -6.58
CA ASP A 137 9.28 5.52 -7.89
C ASP A 137 10.79 5.22 -7.72
N GLY A 138 11.17 3.94 -7.86
CA GLY A 138 12.55 3.48 -7.73
C GLY A 138 12.73 2.15 -7.00
N ASP A 139 11.75 1.71 -6.21
CA ASP A 139 11.83 0.41 -5.49
C ASP A 139 11.65 -0.81 -6.42
N GLY A 140 11.21 -0.59 -7.66
CA GLY A 140 10.83 -1.66 -8.59
C GLY A 140 9.50 -2.30 -8.19
N LEU A 141 8.77 -2.83 -9.18
CA LEU A 141 7.52 -3.53 -8.91
C LEU A 141 7.81 -4.91 -8.33
N LEU A 142 7.14 -5.22 -7.21
CA LEU A 142 7.16 -6.55 -6.63
C LEU A 142 6.39 -7.53 -7.49
N MET A 143 6.99 -8.69 -7.71
CA MET A 143 6.29 -9.82 -8.30
C MET A 143 5.53 -10.57 -7.22
N LYS A 144 4.58 -11.42 -7.64
CA LYS A 144 3.81 -12.29 -6.74
C LYS A 144 4.71 -13.02 -5.74
N GLU A 145 5.81 -13.61 -6.19
CA GLU A 145 6.70 -14.35 -5.31
C GLU A 145 7.41 -13.47 -4.26
N ASP A 146 7.70 -12.21 -4.59
CA ASP A 146 8.31 -11.27 -3.64
C ASP A 146 7.33 -10.91 -2.52
N VAL A 147 6.07 -10.69 -2.88
CA VAL A 147 4.98 -10.42 -1.92
C VAL A 147 4.73 -11.62 -1.00
N LEU A 148 4.68 -12.84 -1.56
CA LEU A 148 4.48 -14.05 -0.75
C LEU A 148 5.67 -14.28 0.20
N LYS A 149 6.91 -14.08 -0.27
CA LYS A 149 8.11 -14.13 0.58
C LYS A 149 8.09 -13.07 1.68
N ALA A 150 7.63 -11.86 1.37
CA ALA A 150 7.49 -10.80 2.37
C ALA A 150 6.49 -11.20 3.46
N ILE A 151 5.34 -11.79 3.10
CA ILE A 151 4.37 -12.31 4.07
C ILE A 151 5.01 -13.42 4.92
N ASP A 152 5.65 -14.41 4.29
CA ASP A 152 6.23 -15.57 4.96
C ASP A 152 7.41 -15.21 5.88
N ARG A 153 8.10 -14.09 5.65
CA ARG A 153 9.15 -13.57 6.56
C ARG A 153 8.62 -13.28 7.97
N GLY A 154 7.33 -12.98 8.11
CA GLY A 154 6.65 -12.76 9.37
C GLY A 154 6.17 -14.03 10.08
N GLY A 155 6.15 -15.16 9.36
CA GLY A 155 5.50 -16.39 9.79
C GLY A 155 6.24 -17.12 10.91
N LYS A 156 5.51 -18.01 11.59
CA LYS A 156 5.99 -18.81 12.72
C LYS A 156 7.27 -19.63 12.48
N ASP A 157 7.53 -20.02 11.23
CA ASP A 157 8.68 -20.84 10.85
C ASP A 157 9.89 -20.01 10.38
N ALA A 158 9.78 -18.68 10.38
CA ALA A 158 10.82 -17.79 9.84
C ALA A 158 12.01 -17.58 10.78
N PHE A 159 11.85 -17.79 12.09
CA PHE A 159 12.92 -17.61 13.09
C PHE A 159 12.65 -18.43 14.36
N SER A 160 13.73 -18.81 15.04
CA SER A 160 13.69 -19.44 16.36
C SER A 160 14.25 -18.48 17.42
N PHE A 161 13.48 -18.20 18.48
CA PHE A 161 13.98 -17.41 19.60
C PHE A 161 14.85 -18.27 20.52
N GLY A 162 16.06 -17.80 20.82
CA GLY A 162 16.93 -18.39 21.85
C GLY A 162 16.61 -17.83 23.25
N ALA A 163 17.36 -18.29 24.26
CA ALA A 163 17.14 -17.90 25.67
C ALA A 163 17.56 -16.45 26.03
N ASN A 164 18.15 -15.70 25.10
CA ASN A 164 18.63 -14.34 25.32
C ASN A 164 17.57 -13.30 24.92
N PRO A 165 17.58 -12.09 25.52
CA PRO A 165 16.68 -11.01 25.11
C PRO A 165 16.82 -10.73 23.61
N ALA A 166 15.73 -10.93 22.87
CA ALA A 166 15.67 -10.75 21.43
C ALA A 166 15.07 -9.39 21.09
N THR A 167 15.58 -8.75 20.03
CA THR A 167 14.90 -7.62 19.38
C THR A 167 14.11 -8.18 18.21
N TYR A 168 12.82 -7.89 18.14
CA TYR A 168 11.95 -8.30 17.04
C TYR A 168 10.90 -7.23 16.79
N TRP A 169 10.45 -7.14 15.55
CA TRP A 169 9.26 -6.40 15.17
C TRP A 169 8.02 -7.23 15.45
N VAL A 170 6.92 -6.56 15.74
CA VAL A 170 5.60 -7.19 15.84
C VAL A 170 4.65 -6.42 14.92
N SER A 171 3.96 -7.15 14.06
CA SER A 171 2.85 -6.63 13.26
C SER A 171 1.59 -7.37 13.67
N LEU A 172 0.67 -6.67 14.33
CA LEU A 172 -0.68 -7.14 14.61
C LEU A 172 -1.62 -6.39 13.66
N MET A 173 -2.46 -7.11 12.93
CA MET A 173 -3.47 -6.54 12.04
C MET A 173 -4.88 -6.88 12.47
#